data_AF-D1BYE9-F1
#
_entry.id   AF-D1BYE9-F1
#
_cell.length_a   1.000
_cell.length_b   1.000
_cell.length_c   1.000
_cell.angle_alpha   90.00
_cell.angle_beta   90.00
_cell.angle_gamma   90.00
#
_symmetry.space_group_name_H-M   'P 1'
#
loop_
_entity.id
_entity.type
_entity.pdbx_description
1 polymer ?
#
loop_
_entity_poly.entity_id
_entity_poly.type
_entity_poly.pdbx_seq_one_letter_code
_entity_poly.pdbx_strand_id
1 'polypeptide(L)'
;MHLGVSDDTVRRWVDRGLLAASSDDAGRMVVDGYEVALVAREHATAPDLPAGLASSARNRFVGLVTDIRMDTVMAQVELQCGPFRVVSLLSSESVRDLGLELGSAAVATIKSTHVVVETTKDDRSSE
;
A
#
# COMPACT_ATOMS: atom_id res chain seq x y z
N MET A 1 -1.47 2.03 -14.12
CA MET A 1 -0.18 2.26 -13.41
C MET A 1 -0.25 1.55 -12.06
N HIS A 2 0.59 0.54 -11.82
CA HIS A 2 0.49 -0.33 -10.63
C HIS A 2 1.11 0.25 -9.37
N LEU A 3 1.78 1.39 -9.48
CA LEU A 3 2.56 1.99 -8.40
C LEU A 3 1.76 2.92 -7.47
N GLY A 4 0.45 3.10 -7.73
CA GLY A 4 -0.39 4.06 -6.98
C GLY A 4 -0.02 5.53 -7.25
N VAL A 5 0.82 5.79 -8.24
CA VAL A 5 1.19 7.13 -8.70
C VAL A 5 0.23 7.52 -9.83
N SER A 6 -0.23 8.78 -9.86
CA SER A 6 -1.08 9.29 -10.93
C SER A 6 -0.25 9.71 -12.14
N ASP A 7 -0.83 9.67 -13.34
CA ASP A 7 -0.18 10.14 -14.57
C ASP A 7 0.27 11.61 -14.47
N ASP A 8 -0.46 12.45 -13.73
CA ASP A 8 -0.07 13.85 -13.44
C ASP A 8 1.20 13.91 -12.58
N THR A 9 1.33 13.03 -11.59
CA THR A 9 2.55 12.94 -10.76
C THR A 9 3.76 12.48 -11.59
N VAL A 10 3.58 11.50 -12.47
CA VAL A 10 4.63 11.05 -13.39
C VAL A 10 5.05 12.18 -14.32
N ARG A 11 4.09 12.88 -14.92
CA ARG A 11 4.35 14.02 -15.81
C ARG A 11 5.16 15.10 -15.09
N ARG A 12 4.78 15.45 -13.85
CA ARG A 12 5.53 16.40 -13.03
C ARG A 12 6.95 15.94 -12.71
N TRP A 13 7.20 14.65 -12.56
CA TRP A 13 8.57 14.15 -12.37
C TRP A 13 9.41 14.29 -13.63
N VAL A 14 8.82 14.03 -14.81
CA VAL A 14 9.49 14.25 -16.10
C VAL A 14 9.81 15.74 -16.30
N ASP A 15 8.84 16.63 -16.06
CA ASP A 15 9.01 18.08 -16.19
C ASP A 15 10.10 18.63 -15.24
N ARG A 16 10.29 17.99 -14.09
CA ARG A 16 11.32 18.33 -13.09
C ARG A 16 12.68 17.66 -13.37
N GLY A 17 12.79 16.86 -14.42
CA GLY A 17 14.01 16.11 -14.75
C GLY A 17 14.33 14.97 -13.77
N LEU A 18 13.34 14.51 -12.98
CA LEU A 18 13.49 13.42 -12.03
C LEU A 18 13.29 12.04 -12.66
N LEU A 19 12.65 11.99 -13.83
CA LEU A 19 12.34 10.76 -14.54
C LEU A 19 12.57 10.96 -16.04
N ALA A 20 13.30 10.04 -16.68
CA ALA A 20 13.48 10.06 -18.11
C ALA A 20 12.20 9.58 -18.83
N ALA A 21 11.87 10.25 -19.94
CA ALA A 21 10.75 9.86 -20.79
C ALA A 21 11.19 9.80 -22.25
N SER A 22 10.61 8.86 -22.99
CA SER A 22 10.75 8.75 -24.44
C SER A 22 9.36 8.75 -25.10
N SER A 23 9.33 8.72 -26.44
CA SER A 23 8.09 8.53 -27.19
C SER A 23 8.08 7.15 -27.81
N ASP A 24 6.93 6.47 -27.78
CA ASP A 24 6.72 5.23 -28.53
C ASP A 24 6.41 5.49 -30.01
N ASP A 25 6.24 4.41 -30.78
CA ASP A 25 5.94 4.47 -32.22
C ASP A 25 4.60 5.17 -32.54
N ALA A 26 3.72 5.33 -31.56
CA ALA A 26 2.46 6.05 -31.67
C ALA A 26 2.55 7.51 -31.19
N GLY A 27 3.76 8.00 -30.86
CA GLY A 27 4.00 9.35 -30.36
C GLY A 27 3.54 9.59 -28.93
N ARG A 28 3.26 8.52 -28.17
CA ARG A 28 2.86 8.62 -26.75
C ARG A 28 4.09 8.68 -25.89
N MET A 29 4.05 9.51 -24.85
CA MET A 29 5.09 9.55 -23.83
C MET A 29 5.09 8.22 -23.06
N VAL A 30 6.24 7.56 -23.02
CA VAL A 30 6.47 6.34 -22.26
C VAL A 30 7.65 6.54 -21.32
N VAL A 31 7.58 5.88 -20.17
CA VAL A 31 8.59 5.93 -19.11
C VAL A 31 8.91 4.50 -18.69
N ASP A 32 10.14 4.26 -18.27
CA ASP A 32 10.52 2.95 -17.76
C ASP A 32 9.83 2.66 -16.41
N GLY A 33 9.16 1.52 -16.31
CA GLY A 33 8.39 1.17 -15.11
C GLY A 33 9.26 0.97 -13.87
N TYR A 34 10.52 0.56 -14.03
CA TYR A 34 11.46 0.38 -12.94
C TYR A 34 12.04 1.72 -12.47
N GLU A 35 12.38 2.64 -13.38
CA GLU A 35 12.77 4.00 -13.01
C GLU A 35 11.66 4.74 -12.26
N VAL A 36 10.42 4.64 -12.73
CA VAL A 36 9.23 5.14 -12.03
C VAL A 36 9.16 4.57 -10.60
N ALA A 37 9.44 3.28 -10.43
CA ALA A 37 9.44 2.63 -9.12
C ALA A 37 10.52 3.17 -8.18
N LEU A 38 11.71 3.44 -8.70
CA LEU A 38 12.81 4.01 -7.92
C LEU A 38 12.50 5.45 -7.47
N VAL A 39 12.06 6.30 -8.40
CA VAL A 39 11.71 7.70 -8.12
C VAL A 39 10.55 7.77 -7.12
N ALA A 40 9.53 6.94 -7.30
CA ALA A 40 8.41 6.88 -6.36
C ALA A 40 8.84 6.44 -4.96
N ARG A 41 9.77 5.49 -4.84
CA ARG A 41 10.30 5.06 -3.55
C ARG A 41 11.08 6.18 -2.86
N GLU A 42 11.90 6.93 -3.61
CA GLU A 42 12.68 8.04 -3.07
C GLU A 42 11.79 9.20 -2.59
N HIS A 43 10.67 9.41 -3.27
CA HIS A 43 9.71 10.48 -2.95
C HIS A 43 8.48 10.03 -2.15
N ALA A 44 8.45 8.77 -1.69
CA ALA A 44 7.35 8.26 -0.87
C ALA A 44 7.36 8.95 0.51
N THR A 45 6.30 9.71 0.80
CA THR A 45 6.05 10.20 2.16
C THR A 45 5.28 9.12 2.92
N ALA A 46 5.91 8.52 3.93
CA ALA A 46 5.20 7.62 4.84
C ALA A 46 4.18 8.43 5.65
N PRO A 47 2.97 7.91 5.92
CA PRO A 47 2.04 8.56 6.83
C PRO A 47 2.68 8.76 8.20
N ASP A 48 2.44 9.91 8.83
CA ASP A 48 2.83 10.13 10.22
C ASP A 48 2.16 9.09 11.11
N LEU A 49 2.97 8.44 11.97
CA LEU A 49 2.46 7.48 12.93
C LEU A 49 1.85 8.21 14.14
N PRO A 50 0.87 7.60 14.81
CA PRO A 50 0.49 8.03 16.15
C PRO A 50 1.73 8.09 17.07
N ALA A 51 1.83 9.15 17.87
CA ALA A 51 2.97 9.37 18.74
C ALA A 51 3.22 8.19 19.70
N GLY A 52 4.48 7.77 19.84
CA GLY A 52 4.92 6.74 20.80
C GLY A 52 4.99 5.29 20.26
N LEU A 53 4.64 5.05 19.00
CA LEU A 53 4.60 3.69 18.44
C LEU A 53 5.94 3.23 17.83
N ALA A 54 6.81 2.60 18.63
CA ALA A 54 8.00 1.90 18.12
C ALA A 54 7.67 0.47 17.67
N SER A 55 8.03 0.07 16.44
CA SER A 55 7.87 -1.34 16.00
C SER A 55 8.81 -1.70 14.84
N SER A 56 9.25 -2.96 14.81
CA SER A 56 10.23 -3.51 13.86
C SER A 56 9.65 -3.94 12.51
N ALA A 57 8.33 -3.91 12.36
CA ALA A 57 7.68 -4.26 11.11
C ALA A 57 7.81 -3.12 10.09
N ARG A 58 8.23 -3.48 8.88
CA ARG A 58 8.52 -2.51 7.80
C ARG A 58 7.29 -2.13 6.98
N ASN A 59 6.25 -2.97 6.96
CA ASN A 59 5.02 -2.72 6.22
C ASN A 59 3.94 -2.28 7.21
N ARG A 60 3.48 -1.03 7.06
CA ARG A 60 2.46 -0.43 7.92
C ARG A 60 1.41 0.26 7.08
N PHE A 61 0.16 -0.01 7.43
CA PHE A 61 -1.00 0.52 6.73
C PHE A 61 -1.87 1.24 7.76
N VAL A 62 -1.84 2.56 7.71
CA VAL A 62 -2.71 3.41 8.53
C VAL A 62 -4.09 3.44 7.87
N GLY A 63 -5.14 3.20 8.65
CA GLY A 63 -6.49 3.14 8.13
C GLY A 63 -7.56 3.29 9.21
N LEU A 64 -8.81 3.24 8.75
CA LEU A 64 -9.99 3.26 9.60
C LEU A 64 -10.60 1.88 9.70
N VAL A 65 -11.04 1.50 10.89
CA VAL A 65 -11.78 0.25 11.10
C VAL A 65 -13.14 0.36 10.42
N THR A 66 -13.45 -0.62 9.56
CA THR A 66 -14.68 -0.62 8.75
C THR A 66 -15.60 -1.80 9.05
N ASP A 67 -15.08 -2.89 9.62
CA ASP A 67 -15.86 -4.04 10.06
C ASP A 67 -15.16 -4.75 11.22
N ILE A 68 -15.96 -5.31 12.15
CA ILE A 68 -15.49 -6.15 13.25
C ILE A 68 -16.45 -7.33 13.38
N ARG A 69 -15.96 -8.55 13.14
CA ARG A 69 -16.67 -9.80 13.46
C ARG A 69 -15.93 -10.49 14.59
N MET A 70 -16.60 -10.70 15.73
CA MET A 70 -15.96 -11.24 16.92
C MET A 70 -16.79 -12.39 17.49
N ASP A 71 -16.11 -13.49 17.82
CA ASP A 71 -16.64 -14.56 18.65
C ASP A 71 -16.01 -14.53 20.06
N THR A 72 -16.16 -15.58 20.85
CA THR A 72 -15.64 -15.63 22.23
C THR A 72 -14.11 -15.56 22.28
N VAL A 73 -13.40 -16.09 21.29
CA VAL A 73 -11.94 -16.28 21.29
C VAL A 73 -11.25 -15.44 20.22
N MET A 74 -11.81 -15.41 19.02
CA MET A 74 -11.23 -14.80 17.83
C MET A 74 -12.08 -13.65 17.30
N ALA A 75 -11.38 -12.70 16.68
CA ALA A 75 -11.97 -11.60 15.97
C ALA A 75 -11.32 -11.41 14.59
N GLN A 76 -12.14 -11.04 13.64
CA GLN A 76 -11.77 -10.48 12.36
C GLN A 76 -12.02 -8.98 12.39
N VAL A 77 -10.99 -8.21 12.04
CA VAL A 77 -11.07 -6.75 11.93
C VAL A 77 -10.68 -6.34 10.52
N GLU A 78 -11.47 -5.46 9.92
CA GLU A 78 -11.22 -4.89 8.60
C GLU A 78 -10.81 -3.42 8.70
N LEU A 79 -9.77 -3.05 7.97
CA LEU A 79 -9.23 -1.70 7.88
C LEU A 79 -9.24 -1.21 6.43
N GLN A 80 -9.72 0.01 6.22
CA GLN A 80 -9.54 0.73 4.97
C GLN A 80 -8.30 1.62 5.08
N CYS A 81 -7.24 1.26 4.36
CA CYS A 81 -5.93 1.91 4.40
C CYS A 81 -5.61 2.54 3.03
N GLY A 82 -6.03 3.79 2.81
CA GLY A 82 -5.94 4.41 1.50
C GLY A 82 -6.78 3.63 0.47
N PRO A 83 -6.21 3.20 -0.68
CA PRO A 83 -6.93 2.36 -1.65
C PRO A 83 -7.00 0.88 -1.26
N PHE A 84 -6.35 0.46 -0.18
CA PHE A 84 -6.19 -0.94 0.19
C PHE A 84 -7.12 -1.35 1.32
N ARG A 85 -7.77 -2.51 1.17
CA ARG A 85 -8.50 -3.19 2.23
C ARG A 85 -7.59 -4.20 2.92
N VAL A 86 -7.41 -4.08 4.24
CA VAL A 86 -6.58 -4.98 5.05
C VAL A 86 -7.46 -5.71 6.05
N VAL A 87 -7.35 -7.04 6.09
CA VAL A 87 -8.09 -7.88 7.05
C VAL A 87 -7.10 -8.53 8.01
N SER A 88 -7.38 -8.42 9.31
CA SER A 88 -6.59 -9.05 10.36
C SER A 88 -7.43 -10.02 11.17
N LEU A 89 -6.83 -11.15 11.55
CA LEU A 89 -7.35 -12.07 12.53
C LEU A 89 -6.53 -11.92 13.82
N LEU A 90 -7.20 -11.63 14.92
CA LEU A 90 -6.62 -11.41 16.24
C LEU A 90 -7.54 -12.00 17.31
N SER A 91 -7.09 -12.06 18.57
CA SER A 91 -7.99 -12.51 19.64
C SER A 91 -9.07 -11.47 19.93
N SER A 92 -10.23 -11.94 20.39
CA SER A 92 -11.32 -11.06 20.85
C SER A 92 -10.89 -10.18 22.02
N GLU A 93 -9.96 -10.66 22.84
CA GLU A 93 -9.31 -9.87 23.90
C GLU A 93 -8.50 -8.72 23.33
N SER A 94 -7.68 -8.94 22.29
CA SER A 94 -6.90 -7.86 21.65
C SER A 94 -7.79 -6.75 21.09
N VAL A 95 -8.96 -7.08 20.51
CA VAL A 95 -9.91 -6.06 20.03
C VAL A 95 -10.38 -5.17 21.18
N ARG A 96 -10.70 -5.76 22.34
CA ARG A 96 -11.15 -5.05 23.53
C ARG A 96 -10.02 -4.22 24.15
N ASP A 97 -8.85 -4.80 24.33
CA ASP A 97 -7.69 -4.14 24.95
C ASP A 97 -7.20 -2.95 24.12
N LEU A 98 -7.26 -3.06 22.79
CA LEU A 98 -6.90 -2.00 21.87
C LEU A 98 -8.01 -0.95 21.68
N GLY A 99 -9.22 -1.19 22.23
CA GLY A 99 -10.37 -0.30 22.05
C GLY A 99 -10.76 -0.11 20.58
N LEU A 100 -10.70 -1.18 19.78
CA LEU A 100 -11.06 -1.12 18.36
C LEU A 100 -12.58 -0.99 18.20
N GLU A 101 -12.99 0.04 17.48
CA GLU A 101 -14.39 0.38 17.23
C GLU A 101 -14.54 0.78 15.76
N LEU A 102 -15.74 0.65 15.21
CA LEU A 102 -16.02 1.10 13.84
C LEU A 102 -15.69 2.60 13.71
N GLY A 103 -14.90 2.94 12.70
CA GLY A 103 -14.43 4.30 12.44
C GLY A 103 -13.20 4.72 13.24
N SER A 104 -12.70 3.90 14.18
CA SER A 104 -11.46 4.24 14.89
C SER A 104 -10.24 4.11 13.97
N ALA A 105 -9.23 4.94 14.21
CA ALA A 105 -7.97 4.87 13.48
C ALA A 105 -7.10 3.75 14.06
N ALA A 106 -6.54 2.90 13.19
CA ALA A 106 -5.61 1.86 13.59
C ALA A 106 -4.51 1.67 12.54
N VAL A 107 -3.43 1.00 12.95
CA VAL A 107 -2.28 0.72 12.09
C VAL A 107 -2.11 -0.78 11.93
N ALA A 108 -2.46 -1.31 10.76
CA ALA A 108 -2.14 -2.68 10.41
C ALA A 108 -0.63 -2.81 10.19
N THR A 109 -0.02 -3.72 10.94
CA THR A 109 1.42 -3.93 10.95
C THR A 109 1.73 -5.34 10.47
N ILE A 110 2.41 -5.47 9.34
CA ILE A 110 2.68 -6.77 8.70
C ILE A 110 4.17 -7.09 8.83
N LYS A 111 4.50 -8.22 9.47
CA LYS A 111 5.88 -8.71 9.51
C LYS A 111 6.30 -9.13 8.10
N SER A 112 7.39 -8.54 7.61
CA SER A 112 7.91 -8.73 6.24
C SER A 112 8.33 -10.16 5.90
N THR A 113 8.30 -11.09 6.85
CA THR A 113 8.63 -12.50 6.63
C THR A 113 7.53 -13.29 5.92
N HIS A 114 6.31 -12.73 5.80
CA HIS A 114 5.18 -13.36 5.11
C HIS A 114 4.66 -12.43 4.01
N VAL A 115 5.36 -12.37 2.87
CA VAL A 115 4.97 -11.60 1.69
C VAL A 115 4.98 -12.53 0.49
N VAL A 116 3.88 -12.55 -0.28
CA VAL A 116 3.78 -13.24 -1.57
C VAL A 116 3.85 -12.16 -2.66
N VAL A 117 4.70 -12.39 -3.67
CA VAL A 117 4.84 -11.49 -4.84
C VAL A 117 4.28 -12.23 -6.04
N GLU A 118 3.28 -11.63 -6.69
CA GLU A 118 2.66 -12.13 -7.91
C GLU A 118 2.91 -11.13 -9.04
N THR A 119 3.11 -11.62 -10.27
CA THR A 119 3.27 -10.79 -11.46
C THR A 119 2.30 -11.25 -12.54
N THR A 120 1.69 -10.31 -13.25
CA THR A 120 0.93 -10.61 -14.46
C THR A 120 1.92 -10.93 -15.57
N LYS A 121 2.10 -12.22 -15.90
CA LYS A 121 2.85 -12.60 -17.10
C LYS A 121 1.99 -12.20 -18.30
N ASP A 122 2.47 -11.28 -19.12
CA ASP A 122 1.80 -10.94 -20.38
C ASP A 122 1.90 -12.17 -21.28
N ASP A 123 0.78 -12.85 -21.51
CA ASP A 123 0.70 -14.00 -22.41
C ASP A 123 0.67 -13.49 -23.85
N ARG A 124 1.79 -12.90 -24.28
CA ARG A 124 2.07 -12.55 -25.68
C ARG A 124 3.29 -13.31 -26.12
N SER A 125 3.17 -14.63 -26.17
CA SER A 125 4.15 -15.51 -26.79
C SER A 125 3.42 -16.72 -27.36
N SER A 126 2.53 -16.47 -28.32
CA SER A 126 2.04 -17.46 -29.31
C SER A 126 1.31 -16.72 -30.43
N GLU A 127 2.06 -16.11 -31.35
CA GLU A 127 1.82 -16.13 -32.81
C GLU A 127 3.00 -15.53 -33.57
#